data_AF-A0A0K1PSZ8-F1
#
_entry.id   AF-A0A0K1PSZ8-F1
#
_cell.length_a   1.000
_cell.length_b   1.000
_cell.length_c   1.000
_cell.angle_alpha   90.00
_cell.angle_beta   90.00
_cell.angle_gamma   90.00
#
_symmetry.space_group_name_H-M   'P 1'
#
loop_
_entity.id
_entity.type
_entity.pdbx_description
1 polymer ?
#
loop_
_entity_poly.entity_id
_entity_poly.type
_entity_poly.pdbx_seq_one_letter_code
_entity_poly.pdbx_strand_id
1 'polypeptide(L)'
;MLGALVFGLALAPAACSGGTEPSAPMPTTLLGAGAYGVAVVDGGRSIELRRGDAPLVVLGPDAFQLGTSEESAESVNLDPYILEAHASELVTYRSPTSIRATKDGDGVAIDLAYDGGFTARALVRNMDSARFSIEVQPGRNPEGAPGLGVGIVRVRAKTNGPSTEGFYGLGEWEDSVDHRGKLRPMQIEVDTEYESATNENHVPVPLLLGTSGWGLFVASTRPASLPSGVRLGLRDAFPPLPCGEVGRACRDADRHLAGGPRRHLHEARRALRSAKQQ
;
A
#
# COMPACT_ATOMS: atom_id res chain seq x y z
N MET A 1 -34.55 65.06 47.44
CA MET A 1 -33.19 64.50 47.53
C MET A 1 -33.28 62.99 47.31
N LEU A 2 -33.00 62.53 46.10
CA LEU A 2 -32.93 61.11 45.74
C LEU A 2 -31.53 60.58 46.08
N GLY A 3 -31.46 59.51 46.87
CA GLY A 3 -30.23 58.77 47.16
C GLY A 3 -30.30 57.38 46.56
N ALA A 4 -29.33 57.06 45.71
CA ALA A 4 -29.27 55.85 44.88
C ALA A 4 -28.81 54.61 45.66
N LEU A 5 -29.40 53.47 45.29
CA LEU A 5 -29.11 52.13 45.78
C LEU A 5 -27.99 51.52 44.89
N VAL A 6 -26.87 51.08 45.47
CA VAL A 6 -25.77 50.42 44.74
C VAL A 6 -25.82 48.91 45.03
N PHE A 7 -26.03 48.12 43.98
CA PHE A 7 -25.89 46.66 44.00
C PHE A 7 -24.45 46.27 43.64
N GLY A 8 -23.77 45.57 44.55
CA GLY A 8 -22.47 44.98 44.30
C GLY A 8 -22.60 43.65 43.55
N LEU A 9 -21.99 43.58 42.36
CA LEU A 9 -21.89 42.37 41.54
C LEU A 9 -20.55 41.67 41.85
N ALA A 10 -20.61 40.47 42.41
CA ALA A 10 -19.42 39.65 42.65
C ALA A 10 -19.02 38.94 41.35
N LEU A 11 -17.78 39.18 40.88
CA LEU A 11 -17.16 38.42 39.79
C LEU A 11 -16.66 37.07 40.31
N ALA A 12 -17.11 35.98 39.68
CA ALA A 12 -16.51 34.66 39.81
C ALA A 12 -15.26 34.54 38.90
N PRO A 13 -14.23 33.76 39.30
CA PRO A 13 -13.08 33.51 38.45
C PRO A 13 -13.47 32.60 37.26
N ALA A 14 -13.21 33.07 36.05
CA ALA A 14 -13.34 32.30 34.83
C ALA A 14 -12.29 31.18 34.81
N ALA A 15 -12.76 29.93 34.81
CA ALA A 15 -11.94 28.76 34.55
C ALA A 15 -11.41 28.83 33.11
N CYS A 16 -10.09 28.70 32.95
CA CYS A 16 -9.43 28.51 31.66
C CYS A 16 -9.97 27.22 31.01
N SER A 17 -10.92 27.37 30.10
CA SER A 17 -11.19 26.33 29.10
C SER A 17 -10.06 26.44 28.06
N GLY A 18 -9.13 25.49 28.09
CA GLY A 18 -8.20 25.26 27.00
C GLY A 18 -9.00 24.77 25.80
N GLY A 19 -9.62 25.70 25.08
CA GLY A 19 -10.20 25.43 23.79
C GLY A 19 -9.07 25.05 22.85
N THR A 20 -9.03 23.77 22.46
CA THR A 20 -8.29 23.35 21.28
C THR A 20 -8.89 24.13 20.11
N GLU A 21 -8.24 25.22 19.71
CA GLU A 21 -8.66 25.96 18.52
C GLU A 21 -8.69 24.96 17.35
N PRO A 22 -9.78 24.91 16.56
CA PRO A 22 -9.80 24.09 15.37
C PRO A 22 -8.67 24.57 14.46
N SER A 23 -7.65 23.71 14.29
CA SER A 23 -6.54 23.95 13.37
C SER A 23 -7.12 24.35 12.03
N ALA A 24 -6.77 25.55 11.54
CA ALA A 24 -7.22 26.04 10.25
C ALA A 24 -6.98 24.95 9.17
N PRO A 25 -7.95 24.73 8.26
CA PRO A 25 -7.81 23.73 7.22
C PRO A 25 -6.53 24.02 6.43
N MET A 26 -5.70 22.99 6.26
CA MET A 26 -4.48 23.16 5.49
C MET A 26 -4.87 23.56 4.05
N PRO A 27 -4.29 24.65 3.51
CA PRO A 27 -4.53 25.02 2.12
C PRO A 27 -4.03 23.92 1.18
N THR A 28 -4.58 23.87 -0.03
CA THR A 28 -4.12 22.94 -1.07
C THR A 28 -2.61 23.07 -1.26
N THR A 29 -1.91 21.95 -1.12
CA THR A 29 -0.46 21.88 -1.35
C THR A 29 -0.23 21.25 -2.72
N LEU A 30 0.42 21.99 -3.62
CA LEU A 30 0.80 21.49 -4.94
C LEU A 30 2.27 21.05 -4.94
N LEU A 31 2.51 19.81 -5.36
CA LEU A 31 3.82 19.22 -5.57
C LEU A 31 4.10 19.10 -7.07
N GLY A 32 5.29 19.50 -7.50
CA GLY A 32 5.68 19.48 -8.92
C GLY A 32 5.67 20.87 -9.56
N ALA A 33 6.33 20.97 -10.72
CA ALA A 33 6.39 22.16 -11.54
C ALA A 33 6.21 21.77 -13.01
N GLY A 34 5.48 22.60 -13.76
CA GLY A 34 5.23 22.37 -15.19
C GLY A 34 3.85 21.81 -15.49
N ALA A 35 3.76 20.92 -16.48
CA ALA A 35 2.49 20.44 -17.00
C ALA A 35 1.79 19.40 -16.10
N TYR A 36 2.52 18.73 -15.22
CA TYR A 36 1.99 17.73 -14.30
C TYR A 36 2.30 18.12 -12.85
N GLY A 37 1.39 17.77 -11.94
CA GLY A 37 1.54 18.01 -10.51
C GLY A 37 0.68 17.08 -9.68
N VAL A 38 1.02 16.95 -8.39
CA VAL A 38 0.16 16.29 -7.40
C VAL A 38 -0.36 17.33 -6.42
N ALA A 39 -1.67 17.49 -6.37
CA ALA A 39 -2.32 18.37 -5.40
C ALA A 39 -2.82 17.55 -4.21
N VAL A 40 -2.45 17.96 -3.00
CA VAL A 40 -3.03 17.48 -1.75
C VAL A 40 -4.05 18.51 -1.29
N VAL A 41 -5.33 18.15 -1.36
CA VAL A 41 -6.48 19.04 -1.20
C VAL A 41 -7.19 18.75 0.12
N ASP A 42 -7.84 19.77 0.70
CA ASP A 42 -8.68 19.68 1.90
C ASP A 42 -8.00 18.95 3.08
N GLY A 43 -6.75 19.31 3.36
CA GLY A 43 -5.98 18.70 4.44
C GLY A 43 -5.66 17.22 4.23
N GLY A 44 -5.58 16.75 2.98
CA GLY A 44 -5.22 15.37 2.64
C GLY A 44 -6.40 14.47 2.30
N ARG A 45 -7.63 14.98 2.31
CA ARG A 45 -8.83 14.20 1.97
C ARG A 45 -8.91 13.85 0.49
N SER A 46 -8.20 14.56 -0.37
CA SER A 46 -8.03 14.21 -1.79
C SER A 46 -6.56 14.40 -2.20
N ILE A 47 -6.02 13.42 -2.91
CA ILE A 47 -4.72 13.53 -3.59
C ILE A 47 -4.97 13.37 -5.08
N GLU A 48 -4.61 14.38 -5.85
CA GLU A 48 -4.94 14.45 -7.27
C GLU A 48 -3.68 14.52 -8.11
N LEU A 49 -3.47 13.53 -8.98
CA LEU A 49 -2.55 13.68 -10.09
C LEU A 49 -3.23 14.54 -11.16
N ARG A 50 -2.62 15.67 -11.53
CA ARG A 50 -3.20 16.66 -12.43
C ARG A 50 -2.31 16.89 -13.64
N ARG A 51 -2.96 17.29 -14.75
CA ARG A 51 -2.31 17.90 -15.91
C ARG A 51 -2.85 19.31 -16.09
N GLY A 52 -2.04 20.33 -15.78
CA GLY A 52 -2.53 21.68 -15.52
C GLY A 52 -3.58 21.66 -14.42
N ASP A 53 -4.75 22.24 -14.69
CA ASP A 53 -5.86 22.25 -13.73
C ASP A 53 -6.75 21.00 -13.78
N ALA A 54 -6.59 20.12 -14.77
CA ALA A 54 -7.45 18.94 -14.90
C ALA A 54 -6.93 17.76 -14.06
N PRO A 55 -7.72 17.22 -13.11
CA PRO A 55 -7.36 15.97 -12.45
C PRO A 55 -7.47 14.80 -13.42
N LEU A 56 -6.45 13.93 -13.39
CA LEU A 56 -6.37 12.69 -14.16
C LEU A 56 -6.70 11.48 -13.26
N VAL A 57 -6.09 11.44 -12.08
CA VAL A 57 -6.31 10.38 -11.07
C VAL A 57 -6.56 11.03 -9.72
N VAL A 58 -7.56 10.53 -9.00
CA VAL A 58 -7.99 11.02 -7.69
C VAL A 58 -7.93 9.89 -6.68
N LEU A 59 -7.22 10.12 -5.57
CA LEU A 59 -7.26 9.32 -4.35
C LEU A 59 -8.13 10.07 -3.34
N GLY A 60 -9.38 9.66 -3.18
CA GLY A 60 -10.32 10.26 -2.24
C GLY A 60 -10.08 9.85 -0.78
N PRO A 61 -10.98 10.24 0.15
CA PRO A 61 -10.80 9.95 1.58
C PRO A 61 -10.90 8.46 1.90
N ASP A 62 -11.54 7.67 1.03
CA ASP A 62 -11.64 6.21 1.10
C ASP A 62 -10.56 5.49 0.30
N ALA A 63 -9.54 6.21 -0.20
CA ALA A 63 -8.51 5.62 -1.04
C ALA A 63 -7.64 4.64 -0.28
N PHE A 64 -7.20 4.97 0.93
CA PHE A 64 -6.26 4.15 1.70
C PHE A 64 -7.00 3.31 2.74
N GLN A 65 -7.35 2.08 2.40
CA GLN A 65 -8.02 1.16 3.33
C GLN A 65 -7.03 0.18 3.95
N LEU A 66 -7.30 -0.25 5.18
CA LEU A 66 -6.58 -1.36 5.82
C LEU A 66 -7.50 -2.58 5.90
N GLY A 67 -7.07 -3.68 5.31
CA GLY A 67 -7.65 -4.99 5.48
C GLY A 67 -7.10 -5.65 6.74
N THR A 68 -7.95 -5.81 7.75
CA THR A 68 -7.62 -6.48 9.01
C THR A 68 -8.28 -7.85 9.10
N SER A 69 -7.58 -8.83 9.68
CA SER A 69 -8.13 -10.15 10.00
C SER A 69 -7.97 -10.44 11.48
N GLU A 70 -8.98 -11.10 12.08
CA GLU A 70 -8.94 -11.57 13.47
C GLU A 70 -8.06 -12.82 13.64
N GLU A 71 -7.88 -13.57 12.55
CA GLU A 71 -6.95 -14.68 12.50
C GLU A 71 -5.53 -14.18 12.21
N SER A 72 -4.54 -14.86 12.79
CA SER A 72 -3.14 -14.59 12.47
C SER A 72 -2.94 -14.72 10.96
N ALA A 73 -2.24 -13.76 10.35
CA ALA A 73 -1.87 -13.82 8.93
C ALA A 73 -1.03 -15.07 8.57
N GLU A 74 -0.56 -15.83 9.56
CA GLU A 74 0.16 -17.10 9.38
C GLU A 74 -0.76 -18.30 9.12
N SER A 75 -2.04 -18.24 9.52
CA SER A 75 -2.99 -19.36 9.34
C SER A 75 -3.88 -19.22 8.11
N VAL A 76 -3.87 -18.05 7.45
CA VAL A 76 -4.79 -17.74 6.35
C VAL A 76 -4.02 -17.29 5.12
N ASN A 77 -4.39 -17.81 3.95
CA ASN A 77 -3.91 -17.29 2.68
C ASN A 77 -4.62 -15.98 2.35
N LEU A 78 -3.92 -14.85 2.54
CA LEU A 78 -4.42 -13.51 2.21
C LEU A 78 -4.05 -13.10 0.78
N ASP A 79 -4.25 -13.99 -0.17
CA ASP A 79 -4.04 -13.70 -1.60
C ASP A 79 -4.99 -12.56 -2.04
N PRO A 80 -4.47 -11.39 -2.45
CA PRO A 80 -5.31 -10.27 -2.85
C PRO A 80 -6.21 -10.56 -4.03
N TYR A 81 -5.86 -11.48 -4.92
CA TYR A 81 -6.73 -11.86 -6.03
C TYR A 81 -7.94 -12.64 -5.52
N ILE A 82 -7.71 -13.66 -4.69
CA ILE A 82 -8.79 -14.49 -4.12
C ILE A 82 -9.75 -13.65 -3.28
N LEU A 83 -9.22 -12.74 -2.45
CA LEU A 83 -10.05 -11.90 -1.58
C LEU A 83 -10.97 -10.98 -2.38
N GLU A 84 -10.48 -10.42 -3.49
CA GLU A 84 -11.27 -9.53 -4.36
C GLU A 84 -12.22 -10.31 -5.27
N ALA A 85 -11.75 -11.41 -5.88
CA ALA A 85 -12.53 -12.21 -6.83
C ALA A 85 -13.70 -12.95 -6.15
N HIS A 86 -13.52 -13.37 -4.90
CA HIS A 86 -14.52 -14.14 -4.17
C HIS A 86 -15.22 -13.35 -3.05
N ALA A 87 -14.98 -12.03 -2.95
CA ALA A 87 -15.54 -11.18 -1.91
C ALA A 87 -15.41 -11.80 -0.49
N SER A 88 -14.20 -12.26 -0.17
CA SER A 88 -13.95 -13.06 1.02
C SER A 88 -14.21 -12.28 2.32
N GLU A 89 -14.84 -12.94 3.30
CA GLU A 89 -15.06 -12.41 4.64
C GLU A 89 -13.82 -12.52 5.55
N LEU A 90 -12.71 -13.09 5.06
CA LEU A 90 -11.46 -13.26 5.82
C LEU A 90 -10.82 -11.93 6.24
N VAL A 91 -11.18 -10.83 5.57
CA VAL A 91 -10.61 -9.51 5.79
C VAL A 91 -11.72 -8.47 5.88
N THR A 92 -11.71 -7.69 6.97
CA THR A 92 -12.53 -6.48 7.09
C THR A 92 -11.73 -5.28 6.59
N TYR A 93 -12.22 -4.61 5.55
CA TYR A 93 -11.61 -3.38 5.03
C TYR A 93 -12.11 -2.15 5.79
N ARG A 94 -11.17 -1.43 6.39
CA ARG A 94 -11.40 -0.22 7.17
C ARG A 94 -10.99 1.00 6.37
N SER A 95 -11.89 1.98 6.27
CA SER A 95 -11.57 3.29 5.71
C SER A 95 -11.07 4.25 6.81
N PRO A 96 -10.26 5.26 6.48
CA PRO A 96 -9.82 6.25 7.45
C PRO A 96 -11.02 6.99 8.05
N THR A 97 -11.04 7.12 9.37
CA THR A 97 -11.99 7.94 10.13
C THR A 97 -11.45 9.36 10.35
N SER A 98 -10.12 9.51 10.34
CA SER A 98 -9.44 10.80 10.40
C SER A 98 -8.28 10.85 9.41
N ILE A 99 -8.11 12.01 8.78
CA ILE A 99 -7.07 12.28 7.79
C ILE A 99 -6.46 13.64 8.14
N ARG A 100 -5.13 13.68 8.26
CA ARG A 100 -4.41 14.92 8.53
C ARG A 100 -3.14 15.01 7.69
N ALA A 101 -3.13 15.94 6.75
CA ALA A 101 -1.91 16.33 6.07
C ALA A 101 -1.03 17.23 6.97
N THR A 102 0.28 17.06 6.85
CA THR A 102 1.33 17.93 7.41
C THR A 102 2.43 18.10 6.36
N LYS A 103 3.07 19.27 6.32
CA LYS A 103 4.24 19.47 5.47
C LYS A 103 5.38 18.58 5.96
N ASP A 104 6.07 17.90 5.05
CA ASP A 104 7.16 16.98 5.36
C ASP A 104 8.36 17.20 4.41
N GLY A 105 9.22 18.16 4.76
CA GLY A 105 10.27 18.65 3.86
C GLY A 105 9.66 19.23 2.57
N ASP A 106 10.06 18.68 1.43
CA ASP A 106 9.54 19.02 0.09
C ASP A 106 8.31 18.18 -0.32
N GLY A 107 7.76 17.40 0.62
CA GLY A 107 6.57 16.57 0.41
C GLY A 107 5.46 16.87 1.40
N VAL A 108 4.47 15.97 1.41
CA VAL A 108 3.35 16.00 2.34
C VAL A 108 3.23 14.65 3.01
N ALA A 109 3.20 14.65 4.33
CA ALA A 109 2.85 13.47 5.12
C ALA A 109 1.36 13.51 5.47
N ILE A 110 0.67 12.41 5.29
CA ILE A 110 -0.75 12.26 5.58
C ILE A 110 -0.89 11.18 6.65
N ASP A 111 -1.24 11.61 7.85
CA ASP A 111 -1.54 10.70 8.95
C ASP A 111 -3.01 10.24 8.83
N LEU A 112 -3.20 8.93 8.85
CA LEU A 112 -4.48 8.25 8.68
C LEU A 112 -4.80 7.51 9.98
N ALA A 113 -5.96 7.78 10.57
CA ALA A 113 -6.49 7.00 11.68
C ALA A 113 -7.74 6.26 11.23
N TYR A 114 -7.91 5.05 11.76
CA TYR A 114 -9.00 4.14 11.46
C TYR A 114 -9.72 3.78 12.76
N ASP A 115 -10.87 3.13 12.65
CA ASP A 115 -11.54 2.54 13.81
C ASP A 115 -10.66 1.44 14.45
N GLY A 116 -10.91 1.13 15.73
CA GLY A 116 -10.12 0.14 16.47
C GLY A 116 -8.68 0.57 16.81
N GLY A 117 -8.32 1.85 16.59
CA GLY A 117 -6.99 2.39 16.93
C GLY A 117 -5.92 2.11 15.89
N PHE A 118 -6.28 1.54 14.73
CA PHE A 118 -5.34 1.37 13.63
C PHE A 118 -4.91 2.72 13.06
N THR A 119 -3.67 2.78 12.60
CA THR A 119 -3.10 3.97 11.98
C THR A 119 -2.32 3.58 10.73
N ALA A 120 -2.13 4.54 9.83
CA ALA A 120 -1.19 4.45 8.72
C ALA A 120 -0.66 5.85 8.40
N ARG A 121 0.46 5.92 7.68
CA ARG A 121 1.01 7.17 7.16
C ARG A 121 1.24 7.03 5.68
N ALA A 122 0.76 8.01 4.91
CA ALA A 122 1.04 8.12 3.48
C ALA A 122 2.00 9.31 3.24
N LEU A 123 3.13 9.07 2.58
CA LEU A 123 4.11 10.10 2.24
C LEU A 123 4.03 10.40 0.75
N VAL A 124 3.63 11.62 0.40
CA VAL A 124 3.55 12.11 -0.97
C VAL A 124 4.80 12.92 -1.30
N ARG A 125 5.53 12.53 -2.34
CA ARG A 125 6.77 13.19 -2.76
C ARG A 125 6.78 13.52 -4.25
N ASN A 126 7.36 14.67 -4.56
CA ASN A 126 7.80 14.98 -5.91
C ASN A 126 9.16 14.33 -6.15
N MET A 127 9.27 13.46 -7.15
CA MET A 127 10.51 12.74 -7.47
C MET A 127 11.22 13.35 -8.68
N ASP A 128 10.48 13.95 -9.61
CA ASP A 128 10.96 14.65 -10.80
C ASP A 128 9.81 15.45 -11.45
N SER A 129 10.05 16.20 -12.53
CA SER A 129 9.08 17.10 -13.19
C SER A 129 7.74 16.48 -13.60
N ALA A 130 7.66 15.16 -13.72
CA ALA A 130 6.42 14.43 -14.03
C ALA A 130 6.31 13.09 -13.29
N ARG A 131 7.09 12.91 -12.21
CA ARG A 131 7.12 11.66 -11.44
C ARG A 131 6.90 11.96 -9.97
N PHE A 132 5.92 11.27 -9.39
CA PHE A 132 5.52 11.43 -8.01
C PHE A 132 5.45 10.06 -7.35
N SER A 133 5.67 10.01 -6.03
CA SER A 133 5.49 8.79 -5.26
C SER A 133 4.51 9.01 -4.11
N ILE A 134 3.82 7.93 -3.77
CA ILE A 134 3.03 7.81 -2.55
C ILE A 134 3.48 6.52 -1.89
N GLU A 135 4.12 6.64 -0.74
CA GLU A 135 4.50 5.50 0.10
C GLU A 135 3.50 5.38 1.23
N VAL A 136 2.90 4.20 1.41
CA VAL A 136 1.90 3.95 2.45
C VAL A 136 2.48 2.95 3.44
N GLN A 137 2.55 3.34 4.70
CA GLN A 137 3.06 2.51 5.78
C GLN A 137 2.00 2.35 6.87
N PRO A 138 1.48 1.14 7.11
CA PRO A 138 0.66 0.87 8.28
C PRO A 138 1.45 1.12 9.57
N GLY A 139 0.78 1.68 10.57
CA GLY A 139 1.31 1.82 11.91
C GLY A 139 1.44 0.47 12.62
N ARG A 140 1.94 0.50 13.86
CA ARG A 140 1.94 -0.69 14.72
C ARG A 140 0.50 -1.09 15.05
N ASN A 141 0.27 -2.38 15.28
CA ASN A 141 -1.01 -2.86 15.77
C ASN A 141 -1.36 -2.15 17.09
N PRO A 142 -2.66 -1.87 17.35
CA PRO A 142 -3.12 -1.28 18.59
C PRO A 142 -2.65 -2.09 19.81
N GLU A 143 -2.32 -1.39 20.89
CA GLU A 143 -1.98 -2.02 22.16
C GLU A 143 -3.18 -2.80 22.72
N GLY A 144 -2.97 -4.03 23.20
CA GLY A 144 -4.03 -4.87 23.76
C GLY A 144 -4.83 -5.71 22.76
N ALA A 145 -4.49 -5.69 21.47
CA ALA A 145 -5.08 -6.57 20.45
C ALA A 145 -4.07 -7.55 19.82
N PRO A 146 -3.40 -8.42 20.61
CA PRO A 146 -2.48 -9.41 20.06
C PRO A 146 -3.24 -10.39 19.14
N GLY A 147 -2.87 -10.44 17.87
CA GLY A 147 -3.51 -11.29 16.84
C GLY A 147 -4.25 -10.51 15.75
N LEU A 148 -4.73 -9.30 16.07
CA LEU A 148 -5.37 -8.44 15.08
C LEU A 148 -4.30 -7.67 14.30
N GLY A 149 -4.03 -8.10 13.07
CA GLY A 149 -3.00 -7.53 12.20
C GLY A 149 -3.57 -6.87 10.96
N VAL A 150 -2.86 -5.86 10.44
CA VAL A 150 -3.05 -5.42 9.06
C VAL A 150 -2.49 -6.52 8.15
N GLY A 151 -3.37 -7.18 7.41
CA GLY A 151 -2.96 -8.18 6.41
C GLY A 151 -2.80 -7.57 5.02
N ILE A 152 -3.57 -6.52 4.72
CA ILE A 152 -3.65 -5.89 3.41
C ILE A 152 -3.79 -4.38 3.56
N VAL A 153 -3.16 -3.64 2.66
CA VAL A 153 -3.37 -2.23 2.39
C VAL A 153 -4.10 -2.16 1.06
N ARG A 154 -5.26 -1.50 0.97
CA ARG A 154 -5.94 -1.28 -0.30
C ARG A 154 -5.82 0.19 -0.70
N VAL A 155 -5.28 0.52 -1.87
CA VAL A 155 -5.26 1.88 -2.44
C VAL A 155 -6.26 1.99 -3.58
N ARG A 156 -7.31 2.78 -3.43
CA ARG A 156 -8.37 2.96 -4.44
C ARG A 156 -8.17 4.26 -5.18
N ALA A 157 -7.69 4.16 -6.42
CA ALA A 157 -7.62 5.31 -7.30
C ALA A 157 -8.86 5.40 -8.19
N LYS A 158 -9.25 6.61 -8.54
CA LYS A 158 -10.34 6.85 -9.48
C LYS A 158 -9.76 7.65 -10.62
N THR A 159 -9.94 7.17 -11.85
CA THR A 159 -9.67 8.01 -13.01
C THR A 159 -10.77 9.07 -13.14
N ASN A 160 -10.39 10.26 -13.58
CA ASN A 160 -11.30 11.32 -14.01
C ASN A 160 -11.31 11.48 -15.55
N GLY A 161 -10.75 10.51 -16.27
CA GLY A 161 -10.82 10.40 -17.72
C GLY A 161 -12.22 10.00 -18.24
N PRO A 162 -12.40 9.94 -19.56
CA PRO A 162 -13.67 9.50 -20.15
C PRO A 162 -13.97 8.04 -19.78
N SER A 163 -15.25 7.67 -19.81
CA SER A 163 -15.68 6.27 -19.58
C SER A 163 -15.07 5.28 -20.59
N THR A 164 -14.58 5.77 -21.72
CA THR A 164 -13.91 5.03 -22.80
C THR A 164 -12.39 4.97 -22.67
N GLU A 165 -11.78 5.47 -21.58
CA GLU A 165 -10.33 5.42 -21.41
C GLU A 165 -9.81 3.97 -21.44
N GLY A 166 -8.80 3.67 -22.26
CA GLY A 166 -8.20 2.33 -22.27
C GLY A 166 -7.24 2.16 -21.09
N PHE A 167 -7.13 0.95 -20.56
CA PHE A 167 -6.16 0.62 -19.52
C PHE A 167 -5.19 -0.46 -19.99
N TYR A 168 -3.90 -0.13 -20.06
CA TYR A 168 -2.87 -0.97 -20.68
C TYR A 168 -1.69 -1.23 -19.74
N GLY A 169 -0.82 -2.15 -20.13
CA GLY A 169 0.32 -2.59 -19.32
C GLY A 169 -0.02 -3.87 -18.56
N LEU A 170 0.31 -3.93 -17.27
CA LEU A 170 0.12 -5.07 -16.38
C LEU A 170 0.92 -6.34 -16.74
N GLY A 171 1.86 -6.23 -17.67
CA GLY A 171 2.64 -7.37 -18.17
C GLY A 171 2.00 -8.05 -19.39
N GLU A 172 2.25 -9.34 -19.54
CA GLU A 172 1.71 -10.16 -20.64
C GLU A 172 0.37 -10.80 -20.25
N TRP A 173 -0.63 -10.60 -21.09
CA TRP A 173 -1.98 -11.16 -20.95
C TRP A 173 -2.49 -11.57 -22.33
N GLU A 174 -2.86 -12.84 -22.51
CA GLU A 174 -3.23 -13.38 -23.83
C GLU A 174 -4.68 -13.06 -24.23
N ASP A 175 -5.57 -12.85 -23.25
CA ASP A 175 -7.00 -12.71 -23.48
C ASP A 175 -7.38 -11.36 -24.11
N SER A 176 -6.77 -10.26 -23.65
CA SER A 176 -6.88 -8.96 -24.32
C SER A 176 -5.92 -7.92 -23.74
N VAL A 177 -5.54 -6.98 -24.61
CA VAL A 177 -4.60 -5.89 -24.31
C VAL A 177 -5.22 -4.80 -23.43
N ASP A 178 -6.53 -4.53 -23.57
CA ASP A 178 -7.24 -3.58 -22.69
C ASP A 178 -7.74 -4.29 -21.43
N HIS A 179 -7.34 -3.74 -20.29
CA HIS A 179 -7.66 -4.30 -18.98
C HIS A 179 -8.94 -3.76 -18.39
N ARG A 180 -9.60 -2.76 -19.00
CA ARG A 180 -10.85 -2.16 -18.46
C ARG A 180 -11.89 -3.21 -18.07
N GLY A 181 -12.42 -3.09 -16.86
CA GLY A 181 -13.39 -4.01 -16.27
C GLY A 181 -12.80 -5.32 -15.72
N LYS A 182 -11.50 -5.58 -15.89
CA LYS A 182 -10.84 -6.81 -15.46
C LYS A 182 -10.11 -6.66 -14.12
N LEU A 183 -10.04 -7.76 -13.38
CA LEU A 183 -9.19 -7.94 -12.21
C LEU A 183 -7.99 -8.81 -12.62
N ARG A 184 -6.78 -8.31 -12.39
CA ARG A 184 -5.54 -9.01 -12.76
C ARG A 184 -4.71 -9.36 -11.53
N PRO A 185 -4.41 -10.64 -11.26
CA PRO A 185 -3.41 -11.02 -10.26
C PRO A 185 -2.03 -10.56 -10.70
N MET A 186 -1.26 -9.99 -9.77
CA MET A 186 0.12 -9.52 -9.99
C MET A 186 1.15 -10.46 -9.36
N GLN A 187 0.76 -11.72 -9.15
CA GLN A 187 1.65 -12.80 -8.74
C GLN A 187 1.75 -13.87 -9.83
N ILE A 188 2.86 -14.60 -9.82
CA ILE A 188 3.01 -15.82 -10.61
C ILE A 188 2.43 -16.97 -9.77
N GLU A 189 1.51 -17.71 -10.35
CA GLU A 189 0.90 -18.90 -9.74
C GLU A 189 1.28 -20.11 -10.57
N VAL A 190 1.37 -21.28 -9.93
CA VAL A 190 1.56 -22.53 -10.65
C VAL A 190 0.18 -23.01 -11.06
N ASP A 191 -0.07 -23.07 -12.36
CA ASP A 191 -1.22 -23.77 -12.92
C ASP A 191 -0.78 -25.20 -13.28
N THR A 192 -1.47 -26.19 -12.72
CA THR A 192 -1.20 -27.61 -12.95
C THR A 192 -2.15 -28.24 -13.97
N GLU A 193 -3.13 -27.48 -14.48
CA GLU A 193 -4.04 -27.93 -15.54
C GLU A 193 -3.37 -27.85 -16.93
N TYR A 194 -2.28 -27.08 -17.06
CA TYR A 194 -1.43 -26.98 -18.24
C TYR A 194 -0.09 -27.70 -18.05
N GLU A 195 0.41 -28.38 -19.08
CA GLU A 195 1.62 -29.23 -19.00
C GLU A 195 2.92 -28.45 -18.67
N SER A 196 2.94 -27.13 -18.85
CA SER A 196 3.99 -26.27 -18.29
C SER A 196 3.53 -25.77 -16.92
N ALA A 197 4.21 -26.18 -15.84
CA ALA A 197 3.88 -25.86 -14.44
C ALA A 197 4.02 -24.36 -14.05
N THR A 198 3.48 -23.47 -14.87
CA THR A 198 3.39 -22.01 -14.71
C THR A 198 2.00 -21.60 -15.18
N ASN A 199 1.32 -20.70 -14.47
CA ASN A 199 0.16 -20.04 -15.05
C ASN A 199 0.53 -19.45 -16.42
N GLU A 200 -0.36 -19.51 -17.41
CA GLU A 200 -0.12 -18.98 -18.78
C GLU A 200 0.07 -17.44 -18.82
N ASN A 201 0.24 -16.77 -17.67
CA ASN A 201 0.61 -15.35 -17.57
C ASN A 201 2.12 -15.24 -17.34
N HIS A 202 2.88 -15.07 -18.42
CA HIS A 202 4.32 -15.29 -18.33
C HIS A 202 5.08 -14.23 -17.52
N VAL A 203 4.60 -12.99 -17.40
CA VAL A 203 5.31 -11.94 -16.63
C VAL A 203 4.35 -10.82 -16.15
N PRO A 204 3.77 -10.87 -14.94
CA PRO A 204 3.05 -9.73 -14.39
C PRO A 204 4.01 -8.56 -14.11
N VAL A 205 3.68 -7.37 -14.60
CA VAL A 205 4.43 -6.14 -14.34
C VAL A 205 3.44 -5.11 -13.79
N PRO A 206 3.57 -4.63 -12.54
CA PRO A 206 2.54 -3.79 -11.92
C PRO A 206 2.63 -2.32 -12.38
N LEU A 207 2.54 -2.12 -13.69
CA LEU A 207 2.51 -0.85 -14.39
C LEU A 207 1.18 -0.74 -15.15
N LEU A 208 0.32 0.16 -14.72
CA LEU A 208 -0.94 0.48 -15.38
C LEU A 208 -0.81 1.81 -16.12
N LEU A 209 -1.27 1.87 -17.37
CA LEU A 209 -1.27 3.06 -18.21
C LEU A 209 -2.71 3.41 -18.61
N GLY A 210 -3.10 4.67 -18.43
CA GLY A 210 -4.38 5.19 -18.92
C GLY A 210 -4.20 5.97 -20.21
N THR A 211 -5.09 5.81 -21.19
CA THR A 211 -5.04 6.57 -22.46
C THR A 211 -5.21 8.07 -22.28
N SER A 212 -5.61 8.55 -21.10
CA SER A 212 -5.66 9.99 -20.80
C SER A 212 -4.27 10.60 -20.53
N GLY A 213 -3.20 9.80 -20.56
CA GLY A 213 -1.81 10.25 -20.47
C GLY A 213 -1.23 10.22 -19.05
N TRP A 214 -1.52 9.17 -18.29
CA TRP A 214 -0.94 8.92 -16.97
C TRP A 214 -0.54 7.46 -16.82
N GLY A 215 0.32 7.19 -15.84
CA GLY A 215 0.70 5.82 -15.45
C GLY A 215 0.78 5.68 -13.94
N LEU A 216 0.49 4.47 -13.46
CA LEU A 216 0.64 4.06 -12.07
C LEU A 216 1.55 2.84 -12.04
N PHE A 217 2.67 2.97 -11.34
CA PHE A 217 3.57 1.85 -11.06
C PHE A 217 3.54 1.53 -9.58
N VAL A 218 3.43 0.26 -9.24
CA VAL A 218 3.44 -0.21 -7.86
C VAL A 218 4.80 -0.81 -7.56
N ALA A 219 5.63 -0.04 -6.87
CA ALA A 219 6.99 -0.45 -6.51
C ALA A 219 6.97 -1.40 -5.29
N SER A 220 6.44 -2.61 -5.48
CA SER A 220 6.42 -3.66 -4.45
C SER A 220 6.61 -5.02 -5.08
N THR A 221 7.30 -5.91 -4.38
CA THR A 221 7.45 -7.33 -4.76
C THR A 221 6.45 -8.23 -4.04
N ARG A 222 5.52 -7.65 -3.28
CA ARG A 222 4.50 -8.39 -2.55
C ARG A 222 3.35 -8.78 -3.47
N PRO A 223 2.65 -9.89 -3.20
CA PRO A 223 1.44 -10.25 -3.94
C PRO A 223 0.45 -9.09 -3.96
N ALA A 224 -0.18 -8.89 -5.10
CA ALA A 224 -1.10 -7.78 -5.34
C ALA A 224 -2.13 -8.19 -6.40
N SER A 225 -3.28 -7.52 -6.37
CA SER A 225 -4.27 -7.61 -7.44
C SER A 225 -4.63 -6.19 -7.91
N LEU A 226 -4.82 -6.05 -9.21
CA LEU A 226 -5.12 -4.77 -9.89
C LEU A 226 -6.44 -4.91 -10.67
N PRO A 227 -7.56 -4.37 -10.15
CA PRO A 227 -8.74 -4.10 -10.95
C PRO A 227 -8.52 -2.82 -11.76
N SER A 228 -8.90 -2.84 -13.02
CA SER A 228 -8.84 -1.67 -13.90
C SER A 228 -9.93 -0.61 -13.64
N GLY A 229 -10.71 -0.75 -12.57
CA GLY A 229 -11.44 0.34 -11.92
C GLY A 229 -10.64 1.06 -10.81
N VAL A 230 -9.32 0.80 -10.79
CA VAL A 230 -8.23 1.12 -9.84
C VAL A 230 -8.57 0.93 -8.35
N ARG A 231 -8.29 -0.28 -7.86
CA ARG A 231 -8.07 -0.62 -6.44
C ARG A 231 -6.73 -1.33 -6.34
N LEU A 232 -6.02 -1.28 -5.24
CA LEU A 232 -4.66 -1.84 -5.16
C LEU A 232 -4.48 -2.52 -3.82
N GLY A 233 -4.55 -3.84 -3.75
CA GLY A 233 -4.12 -4.58 -2.55
C GLY A 233 -2.59 -4.68 -2.49
N LEU A 234 -1.95 -4.14 -1.45
CA LEU A 234 -0.54 -4.29 -1.07
C LEU A 234 -0.46 -4.90 0.32
N ARG A 235 0.27 -6.00 0.51
CA ARG A 235 0.49 -6.57 1.86
C ARG A 235 1.51 -5.73 2.65
N ASP A 236 1.43 -5.68 3.97
CA ASP A 236 2.49 -5.22 4.88
C ASP A 236 2.39 -5.93 6.23
N ALA A 237 3.48 -6.56 6.71
CA ALA A 237 3.72 -6.90 8.12
C ALA A 237 5.13 -7.50 8.26
N PHE A 238 6.15 -6.68 8.59
CA PHE A 238 7.32 -6.98 9.45
C PHE A 238 8.20 -5.71 9.48
N PRO A 239 8.86 -5.35 10.60
CA PRO A 239 9.88 -4.30 10.60
C PRO A 239 11.04 -4.69 9.66
N PRO A 240 11.83 -3.73 9.14
CA PRO A 240 13.05 -4.06 8.44
C PRO A 240 13.91 -4.94 9.37
N LEU A 241 14.25 -6.14 8.90
CA LEU A 241 15.28 -6.94 9.55
C LEU A 241 16.52 -6.04 9.63
N PRO A 242 17.18 -5.91 10.79
CA PRO A 242 18.39 -5.13 10.89
C PRO A 242 19.41 -5.70 9.90
N CYS A 243 19.92 -4.86 9.00
CA CYS A 243 20.93 -5.19 7.99
C CYS A 243 22.31 -5.61 8.57
N GLY A 244 22.37 -6.11 9.82
CA GLY A 244 23.60 -6.42 10.54
C GLY A 244 24.03 -7.89 10.52
N GLU A 245 23.12 -8.86 10.32
CA GLU A 245 23.44 -10.28 10.58
C GLU A 245 23.53 -11.19 9.34
N VAL A 246 23.04 -10.74 8.18
CA VAL A 246 23.13 -11.51 6.92
C VAL A 246 24.58 -11.56 6.38
N GLY A 247 25.44 -10.62 6.80
CA GLY A 247 26.85 -10.58 6.40
C GLY A 247 27.74 -11.67 7.01
N ARG A 248 27.25 -12.47 7.98
CA ARG A 248 27.97 -13.65 8.51
C ARG A 248 27.51 -14.95 7.85
N ALA A 249 26.20 -15.13 7.69
CA ALA A 249 25.66 -16.33 7.05
C ALA A 249 26.12 -16.50 5.59
N CYS A 250 26.24 -15.41 4.82
CA CYS A 250 26.77 -15.48 3.45
C CYS A 250 28.29 -15.77 3.42
N ARG A 251 29.06 -15.39 4.45
CA ARG A 251 30.50 -15.68 4.50
C ARG A 251 30.82 -17.12 4.90
N ASP A 252 29.95 -17.76 5.66
CA ASP A 252 30.11 -19.17 6.03
C ASP A 252 29.61 -20.11 4.91
N ALA A 253 28.63 -19.69 4.10
CA ALA A 253 28.21 -20.43 2.90
C ALA A 253 29.30 -20.46 1.82
N ASP A 254 30.05 -19.36 1.62
CA ASP A 254 31.15 -19.31 0.64
C ASP A 254 32.36 -20.17 1.04
N ARG A 255 32.57 -20.46 2.34
CA ARG A 255 33.61 -21.41 2.79
C ARG A 255 33.25 -22.87 2.53
N HIS A 256 31.96 -23.21 2.46
CA HIS A 256 31.53 -24.58 2.17
C HIS A 256 31.45 -24.90 0.66
N LEU A 257 31.41 -23.90 -0.21
CA LEU A 257 31.36 -24.08 -1.67
C LEU A 257 32.73 -24.12 -2.35
N ALA A 258 33.83 -23.94 -1.61
CA ALA A 258 35.19 -24.11 -2.13
C ALA A 258 35.60 -25.59 -2.36
N GLY A 259 34.77 -26.57 -1.98
CA GLY A 259 34.95 -27.98 -2.27
C GLY A 259 34.12 -28.43 -3.46
N GLY A 260 34.67 -28.32 -4.67
CA GLY A 260 33.92 -28.51 -5.93
C GLY A 260 33.12 -29.82 -6.08
N PRO A 261 32.13 -29.85 -7.00
CA PRO A 261 31.05 -30.85 -7.08
C PRO A 261 31.45 -32.28 -7.49
N ARG A 262 32.75 -32.61 -7.52
CA ARG A 262 33.24 -33.94 -7.94
C ARG A 262 33.29 -34.99 -6.83
N ARG A 263 33.25 -34.60 -5.54
CA ARG A 263 33.29 -35.58 -4.43
C ARG A 263 31.95 -36.29 -4.19
N HIS A 264 30.83 -35.57 -4.24
CA HIS A 264 29.51 -36.14 -3.94
C HIS A 264 29.04 -37.15 -5.00
N LEU A 265 29.42 -36.98 -6.27
CA LEU A 265 29.06 -37.94 -7.32
C LEU A 265 29.80 -39.28 -7.16
N HIS A 266 30.98 -39.28 -6.54
CA HIS A 266 31.78 -40.48 -6.36
C HIS A 266 31.31 -41.33 -5.18
N GLU A 267 30.81 -40.70 -4.11
CA GLU A 267 30.22 -41.37 -2.95
C GLU A 267 28.82 -41.91 -3.26
N ALA A 268 27.99 -41.16 -3.98
CA ALA A 268 26.68 -41.64 -4.45
C ALA A 268 26.80 -42.87 -5.35
N ARG A 269 27.80 -42.91 -6.24
CA ARG A 269 28.10 -44.09 -7.08
C ARG A 269 28.66 -45.28 -6.29
N ARG A 270 29.24 -45.06 -5.12
CA ARG A 270 29.73 -46.14 -4.25
C ARG A 270 28.59 -46.76 -3.45
N ALA A 271 27.71 -45.93 -2.89
CA ALA A 271 26.50 -46.37 -2.19
C ALA A 271 25.55 -47.19 -3.10
N LEU A 272 25.37 -46.77 -4.35
CA LEU A 272 24.54 -47.49 -5.31
C LEU A 272 25.10 -48.87 -5.74
N ARG A 273 26.41 -49.09 -5.66
CA ARG A 273 27.03 -50.40 -5.95
C ARG A 273 26.89 -51.35 -4.78
N SER A 274 26.99 -50.85 -3.55
CA SER A 274 26.80 -51.66 -2.34
C SER A 274 25.36 -52.15 -2.18
N ALA A 275 24.36 -51.38 -2.63
CA ALA A 275 22.95 -51.75 -2.57
C ALA A 275 22.52 -52.79 -3.63
N LYS A 276 23.36 -53.08 -4.64
CA LYS A 276 23.07 -54.07 -5.69
C LYS A 276 23.68 -55.45 -5.43
N GLN A 277 24.41 -55.62 -4.33
CA GLN A 277 25.06 -56.89 -3.95
C GLN A 277 24.45 -57.53 -2.69
N GLN A 278 23.34 -56.99 -2.19
CA GLN A 278 22.46 -57.63 -1.21
C GLN A 278 21.18 -58.07 -1.91
#